data_AF-A0AB33JV53-F1
#
_entry.id   AF-A0AB33JV53-F1
#
_cell.length_a   1.000
_cell.length_b   1.000
_cell.length_c   1.000
_cell.angle_alpha   90.00
_cell.angle_beta   90.00
_cell.angle_gamma   90.00
#
_symmetry.space_group_name_H-M   'P 1'
#
loop_
_entity.id
_entity.type
_entity.pdbx_description
1 polymer ?
#
loop_
_entity_poly.entity_id
_entity_poly.type
_entity_poly.pdbx_seq_one_letter_code
_entity_poly.pdbx_strand_id
1 'polypeptide(L)'
;MGTELNRRWESGTLKHGVSDPFGQGPLPWLRSPDQYVAGVEGAVPWYVSLDAPGQLPAGVPRPRPPVGTPANSDDVQQQIKGFASAGVIHPGGSIDLRVTVNPPREFTVDVYRIGHYGGDGAHHMTSSPLIAGLAQPAPLVVGRTVSCHHWWQSWRLHVPTHWRPGAYVAVLTTADNLHRSHIPFTVRDFDEQSHHAELLLVIPDVTWQAYNLFPEDGVQGASLYHAWDGAGVLLGEEEAAVTVSFDRPHAGAGLPLHVGHAYDFIRWAERYGYDLAYATATDLHAGLIDPARHRALVFPGHDEYWSEPMRRAAERARDGGTSLVFLSANTMYWRVDLTPSPAGEPHRLLNCRKRQRLHPGHPAAGAAGSQSALWRDAGEPEQHLLGVQYAGRVPTPVPMVARNTGHWLWEGTGLQEGEELAGLVAGEADRYYPKVALPDHTERALLAHSPYRDTAGRVRYQETSLYRAPSGAYVFAAGTFAWSPALDRPGHTDERIQRATANLLDHLCKEGAGRS
;
A
#
# COMPACT_ATOMS: atom_id res chain seq x y z
N MET A 1 -21.45 -15.74 42.79
CA MET A 1 -20.47 -16.27 41.83
C MET A 1 -20.78 -15.66 40.48
N GLY A 2 -20.20 -14.50 40.20
CA GLY A 2 -20.33 -13.84 38.91
C GLY A 2 -19.23 -14.34 37.99
N THR A 3 -19.60 -14.83 36.82
CA THR A 3 -18.68 -15.27 35.78
C THR A 3 -18.02 -14.05 35.13
N GLU A 4 -16.70 -13.93 35.31
CA GLU A 4 -15.83 -13.08 34.51
C GLU A 4 -15.97 -13.46 33.02
N LEU A 5 -16.73 -12.67 32.25
CA LEU A 5 -16.70 -12.74 30.80
C LEU A 5 -15.42 -12.03 30.31
N ASN A 6 -14.42 -12.86 30.07
CA ASN A 6 -13.15 -12.62 29.40
C ASN A 6 -13.19 -11.47 28.38
N ARG A 7 -12.45 -10.40 28.65
CA ARG A 7 -11.87 -9.51 27.63
C ARG A 7 -10.94 -10.35 26.75
N ARG A 8 -11.41 -10.85 25.60
CA ARG A 8 -10.62 -11.76 24.74
C ARG A 8 -10.34 -11.27 23.33
N TRP A 9 -10.80 -10.08 22.97
CA TRP A 9 -10.60 -9.55 21.62
C TRP A 9 -10.09 -8.10 21.73
N GLU A 10 -8.79 -7.92 21.56
CA GLU A 10 -8.21 -6.59 21.33
C GLU A 10 -7.95 -6.44 19.84
N SER A 11 -8.42 -5.31 19.30
CA SER A 11 -8.15 -4.88 17.93
C SER A 11 -6.67 -4.97 17.60
N GLY A 12 -6.33 -5.49 16.42
CA GLY A 12 -4.97 -5.40 15.89
C GLY A 12 -4.42 -3.97 15.86
N THR A 13 -5.29 -2.94 15.79
CA THR A 13 -4.86 -1.53 15.78
C THR A 13 -4.03 -1.14 17.00
N LEU A 14 -4.36 -1.68 18.19
CA LEU A 14 -3.71 -1.30 19.45
C LEU A 14 -2.35 -1.97 19.62
N LYS A 15 -2.13 -3.12 18.95
CA LYS A 15 -0.87 -3.87 18.97
C LYS A 15 0.03 -3.56 17.77
N HIS A 16 -0.54 -3.08 16.67
CA HIS A 16 0.21 -2.63 15.50
C HIS A 16 0.85 -1.27 15.78
N GLY A 17 2.17 -1.25 15.87
CA GLY A 17 2.89 0.00 16.00
C GLY A 17 2.78 0.92 14.77
N VAL A 18 2.67 0.35 13.58
CA VAL A 18 2.76 1.08 12.31
C VAL A 18 1.37 1.15 11.69
N SER A 19 0.41 1.78 12.37
CA SER A 19 -0.89 2.08 11.77
C SER A 19 -0.78 3.29 10.86
N ASP A 20 -1.47 3.28 9.73
CA ASP A 20 -1.67 4.47 8.90
C ASP A 20 -2.42 5.53 9.72
N PRO A 21 -1.81 6.66 10.10
CA PRO A 21 -2.51 7.68 10.90
C PRO A 21 -3.65 8.34 10.11
N PHE A 22 -3.67 8.16 8.79
CA PHE A 22 -4.68 8.70 7.89
C PHE A 22 -5.72 7.64 7.47
N GLY A 23 -5.53 6.37 7.85
CA GLY A 23 -6.37 5.23 7.44
C GLY A 23 -6.30 4.91 5.94
N GLN A 24 -7.24 4.12 5.42
CA GLN A 24 -7.31 3.78 3.99
C GLN A 24 -7.71 4.96 3.07
N GLY A 25 -7.94 6.16 3.61
CA GLY A 25 -8.41 7.32 2.86
C GLY A 25 -9.89 7.24 2.46
N PRO A 26 -10.48 8.33 1.93
CA PRO A 26 -11.87 8.34 1.48
C PRO A 26 -11.98 7.69 0.11
N LEU A 27 -12.23 6.39 0.14
CA LEU A 27 -12.60 5.63 -1.03
C LEU A 27 -14.14 5.80 -1.21
N PRO A 28 -14.64 6.28 -2.36
CA PRO A 28 -16.05 6.57 -2.61
C PRO A 28 -16.96 5.37 -2.35
N TRP A 29 -16.43 4.17 -2.54
CA TRP A 29 -17.08 2.89 -2.26
C TRP A 29 -16.87 2.40 -0.83
N LEU A 30 -16.01 3.01 -0.03
CA LEU A 30 -15.90 2.78 1.42
C LEU A 30 -16.82 3.73 2.22
N ARG A 31 -17.75 4.44 1.56
CA ARG A 31 -18.73 5.36 2.19
C ARG A 31 -19.76 4.70 3.11
N SER A 32 -19.48 3.51 3.65
CA SER A 32 -20.24 2.95 4.75
C SER A 32 -19.37 2.93 6.00
N PRO A 33 -19.70 3.72 7.03
CA PRO A 33 -19.00 3.70 8.31
C PRO A 33 -19.43 2.45 9.07
N ASP A 34 -19.05 1.26 8.61
CA ASP A 34 -19.52 0.04 9.24
C ASP A 34 -18.59 -0.46 10.33
N GLN A 35 -19.25 -0.74 11.45
CA GLN A 35 -18.82 -1.65 12.48
C GLN A 35 -18.55 -3.03 11.83
N TYR A 36 -17.32 -3.25 11.40
CA TYR A 36 -16.77 -4.53 10.90
C TYR A 36 -17.07 -5.74 11.78
N VAL A 37 -17.50 -5.52 13.02
CA VAL A 37 -17.83 -6.57 13.98
C VAL A 37 -19.17 -6.24 14.63
N ALA A 38 -20.27 -6.42 13.89
CA ALA A 38 -21.60 -6.37 14.48
C ALA A 38 -21.75 -7.52 15.50
N GLY A 39 -21.88 -7.19 16.79
CA GLY A 39 -22.15 -8.17 17.86
C GLY A 39 -21.00 -8.51 18.81
N VAL A 40 -19.83 -7.88 18.68
CA VAL A 40 -18.74 -7.98 19.68
C VAL A 40 -18.51 -6.61 20.32
N GLU A 41 -18.98 -6.43 21.56
CA GLU A 41 -18.75 -5.19 22.32
C GLU A 41 -17.25 -4.91 22.48
N GLY A 42 -16.81 -3.71 22.09
CA GLY A 42 -15.41 -3.27 22.19
C GLY A 42 -14.53 -3.60 20.99
N ALA A 43 -15.09 -4.18 19.92
CA ALA A 43 -14.33 -4.57 18.75
C ALA A 43 -14.10 -3.43 17.74
N VAL A 44 -12.84 -3.02 17.55
CA VAL A 44 -12.39 -2.08 16.52
C VAL A 44 -11.60 -2.84 15.44
N PRO A 45 -11.83 -2.63 14.13
CA PRO A 45 -10.98 -3.19 13.08
C PRO A 45 -9.57 -2.63 13.16
N TRP A 46 -8.55 -3.45 12.93
CA TRP A 46 -7.15 -2.99 12.92
C TRP A 46 -6.84 -1.89 11.89
N TYR A 47 -7.61 -1.80 10.80
CA TYR A 47 -7.50 -0.74 9.78
C TYR A 47 -8.30 0.52 10.12
N VAL A 48 -9.13 0.48 11.17
CA VAL A 48 -9.84 1.64 11.72
C VAL A 48 -9.14 2.05 13.00
N SER A 49 -8.19 2.98 12.90
CA SER A 49 -7.66 3.61 14.11
C SER A 49 -8.72 4.54 14.70
N LEU A 50 -9.24 4.25 15.90
CA LEU A 50 -10.13 5.18 16.62
C LEU A 50 -9.37 6.26 17.37
N ASP A 51 -8.05 6.09 17.55
CA ASP A 51 -7.18 6.96 18.34
C ASP A 51 -6.05 7.59 17.50
N ALA A 52 -6.08 7.47 16.16
CA ALA A 52 -5.06 8.08 15.30
C ALA A 52 -5.15 9.61 15.40
N PRO A 53 -4.10 10.29 15.90
CA PRO A 53 -4.07 11.74 15.91
C PRO A 53 -4.03 12.23 14.46
N GLY A 54 -4.98 13.09 14.10
CA GLY A 54 -5.19 13.54 12.71
C GLY A 54 -6.54 13.15 12.13
N GLN A 55 -7.26 12.15 12.68
CA GLN A 55 -8.68 12.03 12.37
C GLN A 55 -9.40 13.31 12.79
N LEU A 56 -10.39 13.72 11.99
CA LEU A 56 -11.28 14.86 12.28
C LEU A 56 -11.56 14.90 13.79
N PRO A 57 -11.41 16.05 14.47
CA PRO A 57 -11.60 16.13 15.90
C PRO A 57 -12.92 15.46 16.29
N ALA A 58 -12.90 14.73 17.42
CA ALA A 58 -14.09 14.13 18.01
C ALA A 58 -15.19 15.21 18.09
N GLY A 59 -16.13 15.20 17.13
CA GLY A 59 -17.07 16.31 16.94
C GLY A 59 -17.52 16.57 15.51
N VAL A 60 -16.75 16.20 14.47
CA VAL A 60 -17.25 16.25 13.09
C VAL A 60 -18.07 14.99 12.81
N PRO A 61 -19.37 15.08 12.46
CA PRO A 61 -20.16 13.92 12.12
C PRO A 61 -19.50 13.18 10.96
N ARG A 62 -19.15 11.91 11.16
CA ARG A 62 -18.75 11.04 10.04
C ARG A 62 -19.87 11.10 8.99
N PRO A 63 -19.56 11.26 7.70
CA PRO A 63 -20.57 11.23 6.66
C PRO A 63 -21.39 9.94 6.84
N ARG A 64 -22.70 10.08 7.06
CA ARG A 64 -23.58 8.93 7.06
C ARG A 64 -23.53 8.30 5.66
N PRO A 65 -23.57 6.97 5.55
CA PRO A 65 -23.69 6.35 4.25
C PRO A 65 -24.95 6.90 3.57
N PRO A 66 -24.94 7.04 2.24
CA PRO A 66 -26.20 7.13 1.50
C PRO A 66 -27.14 6.00 1.93
N VAL A 67 -28.42 6.31 2.12
CA VAL A 67 -29.44 5.32 2.47
C VAL A 67 -29.40 4.17 1.45
N GLY A 68 -29.28 2.93 1.92
CA GLY A 68 -29.20 1.75 1.06
C GLY A 68 -27.79 1.32 0.63
N THR A 69 -26.73 1.84 1.26
CA THR A 69 -25.36 1.33 1.04
C THR A 69 -25.16 0.00 1.78
N PRO A 70 -24.70 -1.09 1.12
CA PRO A 70 -24.40 -2.37 1.76
C PRO A 70 -23.31 -2.25 2.83
N ALA A 71 -23.43 -3.07 3.87
CA ALA A 71 -22.43 -3.14 4.91
C ALA A 71 -21.14 -3.85 4.43
N ASN A 72 -19.96 -3.41 4.88
CA ASN A 72 -18.74 -4.17 4.59
C ASN A 72 -18.79 -5.56 5.25
N SER A 73 -18.46 -6.60 4.48
CA SER A 73 -18.35 -7.98 4.98
C SER A 73 -17.17 -8.15 5.92
N ASP A 74 -17.34 -9.01 6.91
CA ASP A 74 -16.31 -9.38 7.87
C ASP A 74 -15.63 -10.71 7.50
N ASP A 75 -14.47 -10.98 8.09
CA ASP A 75 -13.70 -12.20 7.83
C ASP A 75 -14.18 -13.42 8.63
N VAL A 76 -15.06 -13.22 9.62
CA VAL A 76 -15.58 -14.26 10.53
C VAL A 76 -16.72 -15.03 9.86
N GLN A 77 -17.76 -14.31 9.42
CA GLN A 77 -18.93 -14.85 8.75
C GLN A 77 -18.70 -14.99 7.25
N GLN A 78 -17.79 -14.19 6.66
CA GLN A 78 -17.50 -14.18 5.23
C GLN A 78 -18.75 -14.00 4.37
N GLN A 79 -19.58 -13.00 4.69
CA GLN A 79 -20.86 -12.81 4.00
C GLN A 79 -20.66 -12.70 2.49
N ILE A 80 -19.64 -11.97 2.07
CA ILE A 80 -19.03 -12.06 0.74
C ILE A 80 -17.55 -11.68 0.81
N LYS A 81 -16.65 -12.50 0.26
CA LYS A 81 -15.21 -12.22 0.15
C LYS A 81 -14.66 -12.77 -1.14
N GLY A 82 -13.62 -12.16 -1.69
CA GLY A 82 -12.97 -12.72 -2.85
C GLY A 82 -11.58 -12.16 -3.11
N PHE A 83 -10.92 -12.76 -4.09
CA PHE A 83 -9.65 -12.31 -4.63
C PHE A 83 -9.56 -12.64 -6.12
N ALA A 84 -8.61 -12.01 -6.79
CA ALA A 84 -8.30 -12.28 -8.19
C ALA A 84 -7.13 -13.26 -8.34
N SER A 85 -7.19 -14.15 -9.34
CA SER A 85 -6.08 -15.08 -9.67
C SER A 85 -4.80 -14.34 -10.08
N ALA A 86 -4.92 -13.21 -10.78
CA ALA A 86 -3.81 -12.33 -11.14
C ALA A 86 -4.15 -10.89 -10.74
N GLY A 87 -3.20 -10.20 -10.11
CA GLY A 87 -3.36 -8.80 -9.71
C GLY A 87 -3.13 -7.80 -10.85
N VAL A 88 -2.60 -8.25 -11.98
CA VAL A 88 -2.28 -7.43 -13.15
C VAL A 88 -2.82 -8.11 -14.41
N ILE A 89 -3.45 -7.33 -15.29
CA ILE A 89 -3.98 -7.80 -16.56
C ILE A 89 -3.81 -6.74 -17.66
N HIS A 90 -3.69 -7.16 -18.91
CA HIS A 90 -3.69 -6.24 -20.05
C HIS A 90 -5.08 -6.02 -20.64
N PRO A 91 -5.32 -4.87 -21.31
CA PRO A 91 -6.48 -4.71 -22.16
C PRO A 91 -6.60 -5.85 -23.18
N GLY A 92 -7.77 -6.49 -23.27
CA GLY A 92 -7.99 -7.70 -24.08
C GLY A 92 -7.76 -9.02 -23.34
N GLY A 93 -7.14 -8.99 -22.15
CA GLY A 93 -6.97 -10.14 -21.28
C GLY A 93 -8.21 -10.50 -20.46
N SER A 94 -8.06 -11.43 -19.52
CA SER A 94 -9.10 -11.79 -18.56
C SER A 94 -8.56 -12.00 -17.16
N ILE A 95 -9.39 -11.68 -16.15
CA ILE A 95 -9.10 -11.87 -14.73
C ILE A 95 -10.18 -12.78 -14.10
N ASP A 96 -9.72 -13.79 -13.36
CA ASP A 96 -10.60 -14.72 -12.67
C ASP A 96 -10.83 -14.28 -11.24
N LEU A 97 -12.10 -14.07 -10.89
CA LEU A 97 -12.51 -13.74 -9.53
C LEU A 97 -13.02 -14.99 -8.84
N ARG A 98 -12.43 -15.27 -7.67
CA ARG A 98 -12.80 -16.38 -6.79
C ARG A 98 -13.48 -15.80 -5.57
N VAL A 99 -14.78 -16.09 -5.44
CA VAL A 99 -15.65 -15.45 -4.44
C VAL A 99 -16.31 -16.52 -3.58
N THR A 100 -16.26 -16.31 -2.26
CA THR A 100 -17.06 -17.03 -1.27
C THR A 100 -18.22 -16.16 -0.82
N VAL A 101 -19.39 -16.76 -0.66
CA VAL A 101 -20.61 -16.09 -0.19
C VAL A 101 -21.28 -16.97 0.86
N ASN A 102 -21.46 -16.46 2.07
CA ASN A 102 -21.99 -17.21 3.20
C ASN A 102 -23.13 -16.48 3.94
N PRO A 103 -24.33 -17.06 4.04
CA PRO A 103 -24.76 -18.31 3.40
C PRO A 103 -24.90 -18.13 1.88
N PRO A 104 -24.82 -19.23 1.10
CA PRO A 104 -24.92 -19.21 -0.36
C PRO A 104 -26.11 -18.38 -0.86
N ARG A 105 -25.83 -17.46 -1.77
CA ARG A 105 -26.82 -16.57 -2.40
C ARG A 105 -26.21 -15.93 -3.62
N GLU A 106 -27.06 -15.32 -4.44
CA GLU A 106 -26.60 -14.58 -5.60
C GLU A 106 -25.88 -13.28 -5.20
N PHE A 107 -25.00 -12.80 -6.08
CA PHE A 107 -24.28 -11.54 -5.92
C PHE A 107 -23.98 -10.91 -7.29
N THR A 108 -23.60 -9.64 -7.28
CA THR A 108 -23.11 -8.91 -8.46
C THR A 108 -21.69 -8.40 -8.23
N VAL A 109 -21.00 -8.08 -9.32
CA VAL A 109 -19.69 -7.43 -9.31
C VAL A 109 -19.77 -6.15 -10.14
N ASP A 110 -19.53 -5.01 -9.52
CA ASP A 110 -19.35 -3.73 -10.21
C ASP A 110 -17.86 -3.39 -10.28
N VAL A 111 -17.37 -3.11 -11.47
CA VAL A 111 -15.96 -2.78 -11.68
C VAL A 111 -15.81 -1.28 -11.86
N TYR A 112 -14.86 -0.69 -11.14
CA TYR A 112 -14.55 0.73 -11.21
C TYR A 112 -13.07 0.95 -11.53
N ARG A 113 -12.78 1.90 -12.42
CA ARG A 113 -11.42 2.44 -12.60
C ARG A 113 -11.22 3.59 -11.62
N ILE A 114 -10.13 3.58 -10.88
CA ILE A 114 -9.76 4.65 -9.94
C ILE A 114 -9.20 5.85 -10.71
N GLY A 115 -9.54 7.07 -10.29
CA GLY A 115 -9.14 8.28 -11.01
C GLY A 115 -9.83 9.54 -10.52
N HIS A 116 -9.51 10.70 -11.08
CA HIS A 116 -10.09 11.97 -10.60
C HIS A 116 -11.59 12.09 -10.91
N TYR A 117 -11.99 11.90 -12.17
CA TYR A 117 -13.37 11.96 -12.68
C TYR A 117 -14.22 13.13 -12.11
N GLY A 118 -13.72 14.36 -12.25
CA GLY A 118 -14.43 15.55 -11.76
C GLY A 118 -14.60 15.61 -10.23
N GLY A 119 -13.83 14.80 -9.49
CA GLY A 119 -13.89 14.69 -8.04
C GLY A 119 -14.51 13.38 -7.53
N ASP A 120 -15.15 12.59 -8.39
CA ASP A 120 -15.87 11.37 -8.00
C ASP A 120 -14.96 10.24 -7.48
N GLY A 121 -13.71 10.19 -7.95
CA GLY A 121 -12.70 9.24 -7.43
C GLY A 121 -12.65 7.88 -8.10
N ALA A 122 -13.69 7.57 -8.86
CA ALA A 122 -13.76 6.38 -9.67
C ALA A 122 -14.81 6.56 -10.76
N HIS A 123 -14.67 5.75 -11.81
CA HIS A 123 -15.65 5.64 -12.88
C HIS A 123 -16.10 4.19 -12.98
N HIS A 124 -17.41 3.98 -13.02
CA HIS A 124 -18.00 2.66 -13.26
C HIS A 124 -17.68 2.20 -14.68
N MET A 125 -17.17 0.98 -14.80
CA MET A 125 -16.70 0.43 -16.07
C MET A 125 -17.65 -0.62 -16.62
N THR A 126 -18.12 -1.52 -15.75
CA THR A 126 -19.05 -2.60 -16.10
C THR A 126 -19.64 -3.22 -14.86
N SER A 127 -20.77 -3.91 -15.03
CA SER A 127 -21.35 -4.81 -14.04
C SER A 127 -21.32 -6.24 -14.57
N SER A 128 -21.20 -7.21 -13.67
CA SER A 128 -21.46 -8.62 -13.98
C SER A 128 -22.97 -8.88 -14.17
N PRO A 129 -23.36 -10.00 -14.78
CA PRO A 129 -24.70 -10.56 -14.53
C PRO A 129 -24.85 -10.95 -13.05
N LEU A 130 -26.06 -11.34 -12.66
CA LEU A 130 -26.29 -11.96 -11.35
C LEU A 130 -25.58 -13.33 -11.31
N ILE A 131 -24.68 -13.52 -10.33
CA ILE A 131 -23.84 -14.72 -10.20
C ILE A 131 -24.35 -15.53 -9.01
N ALA A 132 -24.53 -16.84 -9.21
CA ALA A 132 -24.82 -17.76 -8.11
C ALA A 132 -23.58 -17.89 -7.19
N GLY A 133 -23.65 -17.32 -6.00
CA GLY A 133 -22.59 -17.40 -4.99
C GLY A 133 -22.72 -18.66 -4.14
N LEU A 134 -21.58 -19.28 -3.87
CA LEU A 134 -21.45 -20.47 -3.04
C LEU A 134 -20.49 -20.17 -1.88
N ALA A 135 -20.67 -20.87 -0.77
CA ALA A 135 -19.66 -20.92 0.27
C ALA A 135 -18.49 -21.77 -0.25
N GLN A 136 -17.32 -21.16 -0.41
CA GLN A 136 -16.10 -21.87 -0.83
C GLN A 136 -15.57 -22.71 0.33
N PRO A 137 -14.72 -23.73 0.06
CA PRO A 137 -14.09 -24.49 1.13
C PRO A 137 -13.23 -23.59 2.03
N ALA A 138 -13.05 -24.00 3.29
CA ALA A 138 -12.25 -23.23 4.25
C ALA A 138 -10.81 -23.01 3.71
N PRO A 139 -10.17 -21.85 4.02
CA PRO A 139 -8.79 -21.60 3.63
C PRO A 139 -7.84 -22.73 4.06
N LEU A 140 -6.88 -23.06 3.21
CA LEU A 140 -5.81 -24.00 3.57
C LEU A 140 -4.76 -23.26 4.38
N VAL A 141 -4.33 -23.86 5.49
CA VAL A 141 -3.31 -23.29 6.38
C VAL A 141 -2.17 -24.27 6.55
N VAL A 142 -0.96 -23.88 6.16
CA VAL A 142 0.27 -24.64 6.40
C VAL A 142 1.20 -23.79 7.27
N GLY A 143 1.45 -24.24 8.49
CA GLY A 143 2.07 -23.38 9.51
C GLY A 143 1.18 -22.18 9.80
N ARG A 144 1.61 -20.98 9.39
CA ARG A 144 0.82 -19.73 9.43
C ARG A 144 0.52 -19.17 8.03
N THR A 145 0.85 -19.90 6.97
CA THR A 145 0.58 -19.45 5.61
C THR A 145 -0.85 -19.84 5.22
N VAL A 146 -1.72 -18.84 5.11
CA VAL A 146 -3.12 -19.00 4.68
C VAL A 146 -3.20 -18.87 3.16
N SER A 147 -3.93 -19.77 2.49
CA SER A 147 -4.18 -19.71 1.05
C SER A 147 -5.55 -20.24 0.66
N CYS A 148 -6.19 -19.53 -0.28
CA CYS A 148 -7.48 -19.85 -0.88
C CYS A 148 -7.34 -20.22 -2.38
N HIS A 149 -6.13 -20.56 -2.85
CA HIS A 149 -5.84 -20.92 -4.24
C HIS A 149 -6.67 -22.08 -4.81
N HIS A 150 -7.38 -22.84 -3.96
CA HIS A 150 -8.24 -23.95 -4.36
C HIS A 150 -9.73 -23.55 -4.50
N TRP A 151 -10.08 -22.30 -4.19
CA TRP A 151 -11.44 -21.79 -4.41
C TRP A 151 -11.79 -21.80 -5.90
N TRP A 152 -13.00 -22.24 -6.23
CA TRP A 152 -13.48 -22.26 -7.60
C TRP A 152 -13.65 -20.85 -8.16
N GLN A 153 -13.39 -20.69 -9.46
CA GLN A 153 -13.70 -19.46 -10.18
C GLN A 153 -15.22 -19.20 -10.11
N SER A 154 -15.61 -18.02 -9.62
CA SER A 154 -17.00 -17.59 -9.57
C SER A 154 -17.39 -16.79 -10.81
N TRP A 155 -16.49 -15.93 -11.28
CA TRP A 155 -16.71 -15.12 -12.47
C TRP A 155 -15.39 -14.78 -13.17
N ARG A 156 -15.43 -14.67 -14.50
CA ARG A 156 -14.32 -14.21 -15.33
C ARG A 156 -14.69 -12.87 -15.95
N LEU A 157 -13.92 -11.85 -15.63
CA LEU A 157 -14.02 -10.56 -16.30
C LEU A 157 -13.10 -10.58 -17.52
N HIS A 158 -13.69 -10.44 -18.70
CA HIS A 158 -12.95 -10.14 -19.93
C HIS A 158 -12.73 -8.63 -19.98
N VAL A 159 -11.48 -8.20 -19.95
CA VAL A 159 -11.10 -6.78 -19.99
C VAL A 159 -11.17 -6.33 -21.44
N PRO A 160 -12.09 -5.42 -21.81
CA PRO A 160 -12.15 -4.90 -23.17
C PRO A 160 -10.85 -4.20 -23.56
N THR A 161 -10.48 -4.28 -24.84
CA THR A 161 -9.25 -3.66 -25.38
C THR A 161 -9.23 -2.13 -25.29
N HIS A 162 -10.38 -1.49 -25.10
CA HIS A 162 -10.49 -0.03 -24.94
C HIS A 162 -10.37 0.44 -23.49
N TRP A 163 -10.24 -0.47 -22.51
CA TRP A 163 -9.99 -0.07 -21.13
C TRP A 163 -8.62 0.57 -21.01
N ARG A 164 -8.57 1.71 -20.33
CA ARG A 164 -7.32 2.44 -20.09
C ARG A 164 -6.51 1.76 -18.99
N PRO A 165 -5.17 1.77 -19.06
CA PRO A 165 -4.36 1.42 -17.91
C PRO A 165 -4.75 2.20 -16.65
N GLY A 166 -4.62 1.57 -15.50
CA GLY A 166 -5.06 2.14 -14.23
C GLY A 166 -5.13 1.15 -13.08
N ALA A 167 -5.33 1.68 -11.89
CA ALA A 167 -5.82 0.91 -10.75
C ALA A 167 -7.33 0.74 -10.86
N TYR A 168 -7.81 -0.45 -10.55
CA TYR A 168 -9.22 -0.83 -10.61
C TYR A 168 -9.63 -1.52 -9.31
N VAL A 169 -10.94 -1.52 -9.06
CA VAL A 169 -11.56 -2.27 -7.97
C VAL A 169 -12.81 -2.97 -8.48
N ALA A 170 -12.94 -4.26 -8.17
CA ALA A 170 -14.19 -4.99 -8.29
C ALA A 170 -14.92 -4.95 -6.94
N VAL A 171 -16.13 -4.39 -6.92
CA VAL A 171 -17.02 -4.31 -5.76
C VAL A 171 -17.98 -5.49 -5.84
N LEU A 172 -17.84 -6.44 -4.93
CA LEU A 172 -18.73 -7.58 -4.77
C LEU A 172 -19.90 -7.15 -3.89
N THR A 173 -21.15 -7.35 -4.33
CA THR A 173 -22.34 -6.99 -3.54
C THR A 173 -23.33 -8.16 -3.53
N THR A 174 -23.76 -8.60 -2.35
CA THR A 174 -24.80 -9.64 -2.23
C THR A 174 -26.11 -9.17 -2.84
N ALA A 175 -26.90 -10.08 -3.44
CA ALA A 175 -28.12 -9.72 -4.18
C ALA A 175 -29.22 -9.06 -3.35
N ASP A 176 -29.20 -9.25 -2.03
CA ASP A 176 -30.08 -8.55 -1.07
C ASP A 176 -29.58 -7.14 -0.71
N ASN A 177 -28.44 -6.72 -1.28
CA ASN A 177 -27.80 -5.44 -1.07
C ASN A 177 -27.45 -5.17 0.40
N LEU A 178 -27.21 -6.24 1.19
CA LEU A 178 -26.85 -6.14 2.61
C LEU A 178 -25.35 -6.13 2.85
N HIS A 179 -24.56 -6.81 2.02
CA HIS A 179 -23.13 -6.98 2.24
C HIS A 179 -22.29 -6.73 1.00
N ARG A 180 -21.07 -6.23 1.21
CA ARG A 180 -20.09 -6.02 0.14
C ARG A 180 -18.65 -6.29 0.55
N SER A 181 -17.81 -6.57 -0.44
CA SER A 181 -16.35 -6.65 -0.32
C SER A 181 -15.68 -6.20 -1.61
N HIS A 182 -14.37 -6.01 -1.59
CA HIS A 182 -13.62 -5.41 -2.68
C HIS A 182 -12.48 -6.31 -3.12
N ILE A 183 -12.10 -6.20 -4.39
CA ILE A 183 -10.91 -6.84 -4.96
C ILE A 183 -10.17 -5.78 -5.79
N PRO A 184 -9.05 -5.22 -5.30
CA PRO A 184 -8.21 -4.36 -6.13
C PRO A 184 -7.49 -5.18 -7.20
N PHE A 185 -7.32 -4.60 -8.38
CA PHE A 185 -6.45 -5.14 -9.43
C PHE A 185 -5.93 -4.00 -10.32
N THR A 186 -4.93 -4.29 -11.13
CA THR A 186 -4.30 -3.31 -12.02
C THR A 186 -4.52 -3.72 -13.47
N VAL A 187 -4.93 -2.78 -14.30
CA VAL A 187 -4.88 -2.94 -15.76
C VAL A 187 -3.64 -2.21 -16.24
N ARG A 188 -2.73 -2.93 -16.89
CA ARG A 188 -1.46 -2.40 -17.42
C ARG A 188 -1.41 -2.65 -18.92
N ASP A 189 -0.96 -1.67 -19.68
CA ASP A 189 -0.63 -1.93 -21.08
C ASP A 189 0.69 -2.72 -21.15
N PHE A 190 0.65 -3.93 -21.71
CA PHE A 190 1.85 -4.73 -21.97
C PHE A 190 2.45 -4.43 -23.35
N ASP A 191 1.75 -3.67 -24.19
CA ASP A 191 2.29 -3.24 -25.47
C ASP A 191 3.29 -2.10 -25.25
N GLU A 192 4.57 -2.43 -25.39
CA GLU A 192 5.66 -1.49 -25.22
C GLU A 192 5.79 -0.47 -26.37
N GLN A 193 4.89 -0.51 -27.36
CA GLN A 193 4.92 0.35 -28.55
C GLN A 193 3.72 1.30 -28.65
N SER A 194 2.63 1.03 -27.93
CA SER A 194 1.33 1.71 -28.11
C SER A 194 1.23 3.05 -27.37
N HIS A 195 1.82 3.22 -26.18
CA HIS A 195 1.79 4.48 -25.42
C HIS A 195 3.02 4.64 -24.51
N HIS A 196 3.63 5.83 -24.51
CA HIS A 196 4.74 6.22 -23.65
C HIS A 196 4.27 7.24 -22.61
N ALA A 197 3.62 6.78 -21.54
CA ALA A 197 3.28 7.67 -20.44
C ALA A 197 4.56 8.22 -19.79
N GLU A 198 4.57 9.51 -19.44
CA GLU A 198 5.78 10.14 -18.89
C GLU A 198 6.15 9.57 -17.51
N LEU A 199 5.16 9.18 -16.72
CA LEU A 199 5.36 8.67 -15.36
C LEU A 199 4.84 7.23 -15.26
N LEU A 200 5.58 6.37 -14.56
CA LEU A 200 5.12 5.03 -14.19
C LEU A 200 4.82 4.97 -12.70
N LEU A 201 3.56 4.77 -12.36
CA LEU A 201 3.13 4.51 -10.98
C LEU A 201 3.33 3.03 -10.63
N VAL A 202 4.13 2.77 -9.59
CA VAL A 202 4.37 1.41 -9.09
C VAL A 202 3.51 1.17 -7.84
N ILE A 203 2.51 0.31 -7.97
CA ILE A 203 1.59 -0.08 -6.91
C ILE A 203 2.27 -1.11 -5.98
N PRO A 204 2.35 -0.86 -4.65
CA PRO A 204 3.14 -1.68 -3.72
C PRO A 204 2.38 -2.96 -3.27
N ASP A 205 1.97 -3.80 -4.21
CA ASP A 205 1.19 -5.03 -3.96
C ASP A 205 1.94 -6.05 -3.07
N VAL A 206 3.26 -6.10 -3.15
CA VAL A 206 4.12 -6.90 -2.25
C VAL A 206 3.96 -6.45 -0.79
N THR A 207 4.08 -5.14 -0.53
CA THR A 207 3.88 -4.57 0.81
C THR A 207 2.43 -4.78 1.28
N TRP A 208 1.45 -4.62 0.41
CA TRP A 208 0.04 -4.90 0.73
C TRP A 208 -0.21 -6.33 1.20
N GLN A 209 0.43 -7.33 0.57
CA GLN A 209 0.32 -8.72 1.02
C GLN A 209 1.09 -9.00 2.30
N ALA A 210 2.22 -8.32 2.53
CA ALA A 210 2.98 -8.44 3.77
C ALA A 210 2.13 -8.07 5.00
N TYR A 211 1.26 -7.07 4.86
CA TYR A 211 0.35 -6.61 5.92
C TYR A 211 -1.00 -7.34 5.96
N ASN A 212 -1.33 -8.17 4.96
CA ASN A 212 -2.63 -8.82 4.87
C ASN A 212 -2.81 -9.89 5.96
N LEU A 213 -3.64 -9.62 6.97
CA LEU A 213 -3.90 -10.50 8.12
C LEU A 213 -5.04 -11.52 7.86
N PHE A 214 -5.54 -11.62 6.63
CA PHE A 214 -6.68 -12.46 6.30
C PHE A 214 -6.51 -13.94 6.71
N PRO A 215 -7.57 -14.59 7.25
CA PRO A 215 -8.80 -13.98 7.74
C PRO A 215 -8.62 -13.42 9.17
N GLU A 216 -9.21 -12.26 9.46
CA GLU A 216 -9.34 -11.78 10.83
C GLU A 216 -10.53 -12.40 11.56
N ASP A 217 -10.48 -13.72 11.64
CA ASP A 217 -11.46 -14.53 12.35
C ASP A 217 -11.11 -14.74 13.82
N GLY A 218 -9.93 -14.28 14.26
CA GLY A 218 -9.43 -14.51 15.61
C GLY A 218 -8.81 -15.89 15.81
N VAL A 219 -8.56 -16.67 14.75
CA VAL A 219 -8.13 -18.07 14.87
C VAL A 219 -6.90 -18.39 14.04
N GLN A 220 -6.90 -18.05 12.75
CA GLN A 220 -5.90 -18.58 11.80
C GLN A 220 -5.26 -17.51 10.89
N GLY A 221 -5.79 -16.29 10.88
CA GLY A 221 -5.23 -15.17 10.12
C GLY A 221 -3.79 -14.86 10.47
N ALA A 222 -2.99 -14.58 9.44
CA ALA A 222 -1.59 -14.27 9.61
C ALA A 222 -1.03 -13.39 8.48
N SER A 223 -0.22 -12.43 8.88
CA SER A 223 0.60 -11.54 8.05
C SER A 223 2.07 -11.70 8.42
N LEU A 224 2.97 -10.92 7.82
CA LEU A 224 4.39 -10.87 8.21
C LEU A 224 4.63 -10.09 9.51
N TYR A 225 3.59 -9.47 10.09
CA TYR A 225 3.68 -8.70 11.33
C TYR A 225 2.92 -9.32 12.50
N HIS A 226 1.79 -9.94 12.24
CA HIS A 226 0.95 -10.54 13.29
C HIS A 226 0.37 -11.86 12.82
N ALA A 227 -0.07 -12.65 13.78
CA ALA A 227 -0.84 -13.84 13.52
C ALA A 227 -1.70 -14.19 14.74
N TRP A 228 -2.83 -14.81 14.49
CA TRP A 228 -3.67 -15.37 15.55
C TRP A 228 -3.10 -16.71 16.02
N ASP A 229 -3.27 -16.98 17.31
CA ASP A 229 -3.10 -18.32 17.86
C ASP A 229 -4.45 -19.02 18.08
N GLY A 230 -4.41 -20.32 18.36
CA GLY A 230 -5.61 -21.12 18.63
C GLY A 230 -6.37 -20.72 19.92
N ALA A 231 -5.83 -19.81 20.73
CA ALA A 231 -6.48 -19.27 21.92
C ALA A 231 -7.19 -17.94 21.68
N GLY A 232 -7.09 -17.38 20.46
CA GLY A 232 -7.67 -16.09 20.10
C GLY A 232 -6.81 -14.90 20.50
N VAL A 233 -5.50 -15.09 20.69
CA VAL A 233 -4.55 -14.01 21.00
C VAL A 233 -3.87 -13.57 19.72
N LEU A 234 -3.88 -12.25 19.49
CA LEU A 234 -3.06 -11.66 18.43
C LEU A 234 -1.60 -11.58 18.88
N LEU A 235 -0.76 -12.39 18.23
CA LEU A 235 0.69 -12.49 18.43
C LEU A 235 1.42 -11.42 17.61
N GLY A 236 2.62 -11.05 18.07
CA GLY A 236 3.47 -10.05 17.41
C GLY A 236 4.46 -10.64 16.40
N GLU A 237 5.35 -9.79 15.91
CA GLU A 237 6.29 -10.08 14.81
C GLU A 237 7.13 -11.35 15.03
N GLU A 238 7.57 -11.64 16.26
CA GLU A 238 8.43 -12.78 16.58
C GLU A 238 7.77 -14.15 16.29
N GLU A 239 6.44 -14.17 16.26
CA GLU A 239 5.64 -15.36 16.01
C GLU A 239 4.84 -15.26 14.71
N ALA A 240 4.86 -14.13 14.01
CA ALA A 240 4.10 -13.92 12.77
C ALA A 240 4.48 -14.92 11.65
N ALA A 241 3.72 -14.90 10.54
CA ALA A 241 4.09 -15.72 9.40
C ALA A 241 5.44 -15.28 8.81
N VAL A 242 6.18 -16.24 8.27
CA VAL A 242 7.39 -15.99 7.47
C VAL A 242 7.13 -16.09 5.97
N THR A 243 5.97 -16.65 5.60
CA THR A 243 5.50 -16.78 4.22
C THR A 243 4.02 -16.42 4.16
N VAL A 244 3.64 -15.59 3.20
CA VAL A 244 2.24 -15.21 2.93
C VAL A 244 1.89 -15.45 1.46
N SER A 245 0.64 -15.82 1.20
CA SER A 245 0.13 -16.10 -0.15
C SER A 245 -0.59 -14.88 -0.73
N PHE A 246 -0.46 -14.65 -2.04
CA PHE A 246 -1.29 -13.70 -2.79
C PHE A 246 -2.66 -14.28 -3.13
N ASP A 247 -2.79 -15.61 -3.15
CA ASP A 247 -4.04 -16.33 -3.45
C ASP A 247 -5.02 -16.33 -2.28
N ARG A 248 -5.38 -15.16 -1.76
CA ARG A 248 -6.35 -14.99 -0.66
C ARG A 248 -6.98 -13.60 -0.70
N PRO A 249 -8.21 -13.43 -0.18
CA PRO A 249 -8.79 -12.11 0.01
C PRO A 249 -7.89 -11.18 0.82
N HIS A 250 -8.05 -9.87 0.60
CA HIS A 250 -7.62 -8.91 1.61
C HIS A 250 -8.59 -8.97 2.78
N ALA A 251 -8.04 -8.89 3.99
CA ALA A 251 -8.84 -8.80 5.20
C ALA A 251 -9.71 -7.53 5.20
N GLY A 252 -10.62 -7.43 6.16
CA GLY A 252 -11.40 -6.20 6.27
C GLY A 252 -12.41 -6.05 5.14
N ALA A 253 -12.56 -4.83 4.61
CA ALA A 253 -13.44 -4.59 3.48
C ALA A 253 -12.98 -5.24 2.15
N GLY A 254 -11.93 -6.07 2.12
CA GLY A 254 -11.31 -6.54 0.87
C GLY A 254 -10.34 -5.53 0.26
N LEU A 255 -9.85 -4.58 1.07
CA LEU A 255 -8.95 -3.52 0.64
C LEU A 255 -7.63 -3.60 1.39
N PRO A 256 -6.48 -3.38 0.70
CA PRO A 256 -5.18 -3.35 1.34
C PRO A 256 -5.06 -2.26 2.40
N LEU A 257 -4.21 -2.49 3.42
CA LEU A 257 -3.71 -1.39 4.24
C LEU A 257 -2.94 -0.41 3.36
N HIS A 258 -2.98 0.89 3.69
CA HIS A 258 -2.29 1.96 2.96
C HIS A 258 -2.72 2.16 1.49
N VAL A 259 -3.76 1.48 1.01
CA VAL A 259 -4.28 1.67 -0.37
C VAL A 259 -4.65 3.13 -0.66
N GLY A 260 -5.04 3.87 0.38
CA GLY A 260 -5.38 5.29 0.31
C GLY A 260 -4.26 6.17 -0.23
N HIS A 261 -2.99 5.84 0.04
CA HIS A 261 -1.87 6.65 -0.47
C HIS A 261 -1.81 6.62 -2.01
N ALA A 262 -1.99 5.44 -2.62
CA ALA A 262 -2.07 5.31 -4.07
C ALA A 262 -3.30 6.01 -4.62
N TYR A 263 -4.45 5.87 -3.95
CA TYR A 263 -5.69 6.55 -4.32
C TYR A 263 -5.56 8.09 -4.33
N ASP A 264 -4.96 8.67 -3.28
CA ASP A 264 -4.77 10.12 -3.15
C ASP A 264 -3.84 10.64 -4.27
N PHE A 265 -2.73 9.95 -4.52
CA PHE A 265 -1.81 10.31 -5.60
C PHE A 265 -2.47 10.23 -6.98
N ILE A 266 -3.16 9.11 -7.29
CA ILE A 266 -3.81 8.90 -8.60
C ILE A 266 -4.80 10.04 -8.89
N ARG A 267 -5.65 10.38 -7.92
CA ARG A 267 -6.64 11.44 -8.08
C ARG A 267 -5.99 12.80 -8.26
N TRP A 268 -4.99 13.12 -7.45
CA TRP A 268 -4.26 14.38 -7.58
C TRP A 268 -3.57 14.48 -8.95
N ALA A 269 -2.85 13.42 -9.36
CA ALA A 269 -2.08 13.42 -10.59
C ALA A 269 -2.97 13.52 -11.82
N GLU A 270 -4.07 12.77 -11.89
CA GLU A 270 -5.03 12.87 -12.99
C GLU A 270 -5.77 14.22 -13.00
N ARG A 271 -6.06 14.81 -11.83
CA ARG A 271 -6.64 16.16 -11.73
C ARG A 271 -5.72 17.22 -12.34
N TYR A 272 -4.42 17.05 -12.16
CA TYR A 272 -3.39 17.94 -12.71
C TYR A 272 -2.98 17.58 -14.14
N GLY A 273 -3.54 16.51 -14.71
CA GLY A 273 -3.35 16.13 -16.11
C GLY A 273 -2.05 15.36 -16.39
N TYR A 274 -1.40 14.79 -15.39
CA TYR A 274 -0.21 13.95 -15.60
C TYR A 274 -0.58 12.64 -16.31
N ASP A 275 0.24 12.24 -17.27
CA ASP A 275 0.09 10.99 -18.00
C ASP A 275 0.75 9.83 -17.22
N LEU A 276 -0.07 8.87 -16.79
CA LEU A 276 0.35 7.78 -15.90
C LEU A 276 0.23 6.43 -16.59
N ALA A 277 1.35 5.70 -16.63
CA ALA A 277 1.36 4.25 -16.73
C ALA A 277 1.27 3.63 -15.33
N TYR A 278 0.88 2.35 -15.29
CA TYR A 278 0.68 1.61 -14.04
C TYR A 278 1.38 0.26 -14.12
N ALA A 279 2.07 -0.10 -13.05
CA ALA A 279 2.59 -1.44 -12.83
C ALA A 279 2.54 -1.77 -11.34
N THR A 280 2.83 -3.01 -10.97
CA THR A 280 2.96 -3.38 -9.55
C THR A 280 4.40 -3.67 -9.15
N ALA A 281 4.66 -3.72 -7.85
CA ALA A 281 5.96 -4.16 -7.33
C ALA A 281 6.29 -5.59 -7.78
N THR A 282 5.28 -6.46 -7.97
CA THR A 282 5.47 -7.78 -8.59
C THR A 282 5.94 -7.69 -10.05
N ASP A 283 5.43 -6.75 -10.85
CA ASP A 283 5.92 -6.52 -12.23
C ASP A 283 7.38 -6.04 -12.23
N LEU A 284 7.75 -5.16 -11.29
CA LEU A 284 9.11 -4.67 -11.11
C LEU A 284 10.05 -5.81 -10.69
N HIS A 285 9.61 -6.70 -9.81
CA HIS A 285 10.34 -7.92 -9.44
C HIS A 285 10.56 -8.83 -10.64
N ALA A 286 9.51 -9.07 -11.44
CA ALA A 286 9.55 -9.97 -12.59
C ALA A 286 10.34 -9.42 -13.79
N GLY A 287 10.78 -8.16 -13.73
CA GLY A 287 11.48 -7.51 -14.83
C GLY A 287 10.59 -7.24 -16.04
N LEU A 288 9.28 -7.09 -15.83
CA LEU A 288 8.27 -6.84 -16.88
C LEU A 288 8.08 -5.34 -17.15
N ILE A 289 9.01 -4.51 -16.71
CA ILE A 289 8.97 -3.06 -16.83
C ILE A 289 10.28 -2.64 -17.45
N ASP A 290 10.22 -1.82 -18.51
CA ASP A 290 11.36 -1.02 -18.96
C ASP A 290 11.27 0.40 -18.38
N PRO A 291 12.04 0.73 -17.33
CA PRO A 291 12.00 2.04 -16.70
C PRO A 291 12.47 3.17 -17.65
N ALA A 292 13.27 2.86 -18.68
CA ALA A 292 13.82 3.86 -19.59
C ALA A 292 12.74 4.51 -20.48
N ARG A 293 11.56 3.90 -20.58
CA ARG A 293 10.40 4.46 -21.29
C ARG A 293 9.73 5.60 -20.54
N HIS A 294 10.08 5.80 -19.27
CA HIS A 294 9.45 6.77 -18.39
C HIS A 294 10.48 7.79 -17.89
N ARG A 295 10.02 9.01 -17.63
CA ARG A 295 10.81 10.07 -17.00
C ARG A 295 11.05 9.78 -15.53
N ALA A 296 10.04 9.22 -14.87
CA ALA A 296 10.16 8.80 -13.48
C ALA A 296 9.32 7.58 -13.14
N LEU A 297 9.84 6.78 -12.19
CA LEU A 297 9.06 5.82 -11.43
C LEU A 297 8.54 6.51 -10.16
N VAL A 298 7.23 6.42 -9.91
CA VAL A 298 6.58 6.99 -8.73
C VAL A 298 6.08 5.87 -7.81
N PHE A 299 6.50 5.93 -6.56
CA PHE A 299 6.09 5.04 -5.47
C PHE A 299 5.18 5.84 -4.53
N PRO A 300 3.85 5.68 -4.63
CA PRO A 300 2.90 6.65 -4.11
C PRO A 300 2.59 6.49 -2.62
N GLY A 301 3.14 5.49 -1.94
CA GLY A 301 2.72 5.15 -0.59
C GLY A 301 3.73 4.28 0.12
N HIS A 302 3.31 3.70 1.23
CA HIS A 302 4.17 2.84 2.04
C HIS A 302 4.60 1.61 1.24
N ASP A 303 5.91 1.48 0.97
CA ASP A 303 6.49 0.43 0.14
C ASP A 303 7.70 -0.21 0.86
N GLU A 304 7.41 -0.92 1.95
CA GLU A 304 8.40 -1.40 2.92
C GLU A 304 9.16 -2.65 2.46
N TYR A 305 8.50 -3.54 1.71
CA TYR A 305 8.99 -4.90 1.42
C TYR A 305 9.51 -5.01 -0.02
N TRP A 306 10.82 -5.16 -0.15
CA TRP A 306 11.50 -5.13 -1.44
C TRP A 306 12.33 -6.38 -1.70
N SER A 307 12.11 -6.99 -2.85
CA SER A 307 12.96 -8.07 -3.34
C SER A 307 14.24 -7.52 -3.96
N GLU A 308 15.26 -8.36 -4.07
CA GLU A 308 16.50 -7.97 -4.75
C GLU A 308 16.29 -7.56 -6.21
N PRO A 309 15.53 -8.30 -7.04
CA PRO A 309 15.22 -7.86 -8.40
C PRO A 309 14.59 -6.46 -8.47
N MET A 310 13.67 -6.13 -7.55
CA MET A 310 13.05 -4.80 -7.49
C MET A 310 14.07 -3.70 -7.21
N ARG A 311 14.92 -3.89 -6.19
CA ARG A 311 15.97 -2.90 -5.87
C ARG A 311 16.91 -2.69 -7.04
N ARG A 312 17.39 -3.79 -7.65
CA ARG A 312 18.30 -3.71 -8.81
C ARG A 312 17.63 -3.04 -10.00
N ALA A 313 16.33 -3.25 -10.21
CA ALA A 313 15.59 -2.56 -11.26
C ALA A 313 15.52 -1.03 -11.02
N ALA A 314 15.25 -0.60 -9.79
CA ALA A 314 15.25 0.82 -9.43
C ALA A 314 16.64 1.46 -9.52
N GLU A 315 17.70 0.76 -9.08
CA GLU A 315 19.09 1.21 -9.23
C GLU A 315 19.47 1.36 -10.71
N ARG A 316 19.17 0.36 -11.55
CA ARG A 316 19.39 0.45 -13.00
C ARG A 316 18.59 1.58 -13.65
N ALA A 317 17.35 1.82 -13.21
CA ALA A 317 16.53 2.93 -13.69
C ALA A 317 17.22 4.27 -13.40
N ARG A 318 17.63 4.50 -12.14
CA ARG A 318 18.40 5.68 -11.74
C ARG A 318 19.67 5.81 -12.57
N ASP A 319 20.47 4.75 -12.67
CA ASP A 319 21.76 4.77 -13.36
C ASP A 319 21.59 4.96 -14.88
N GLY A 320 20.45 4.57 -15.44
CA GLY A 320 20.03 4.82 -16.82
C GLY A 320 19.44 6.21 -17.09
N GLY A 321 19.20 7.02 -16.06
CA GLY A 321 18.67 8.38 -16.18
C GLY A 321 17.18 8.53 -15.90
N THR A 322 16.47 7.45 -15.56
CA THR A 322 15.07 7.51 -15.08
C THR A 322 15.03 7.94 -13.63
N SER A 323 14.24 8.96 -13.33
CA SER A 323 14.12 9.51 -11.96
C SER A 323 13.26 8.62 -11.07
N LEU A 324 13.44 8.71 -9.74
CA LEU A 324 12.69 7.94 -8.75
C LEU A 324 12.02 8.88 -7.75
N VAL A 325 10.73 8.68 -7.49
CA VAL A 325 9.93 9.53 -6.61
C VAL A 325 9.24 8.68 -5.56
N PHE A 326 9.70 8.77 -4.32
CA PHE A 326 9.16 8.05 -3.16
C PHE A 326 8.35 9.01 -2.29
N LEU A 327 7.02 8.82 -2.26
CA LEU A 327 6.07 9.71 -1.58
C LEU A 327 5.69 9.21 -0.17
N SER A 328 6.56 8.41 0.45
CA SER A 328 6.35 7.86 1.79
C SER A 328 7.64 7.81 2.61
N ALA A 329 7.60 7.11 3.75
CA ALA A 329 8.74 6.73 4.57
C ALA A 329 8.90 5.20 4.61
N ASN A 330 9.97 4.73 5.24
CA ASN A 330 10.22 3.30 5.49
C ASN A 330 10.17 2.46 4.21
N THR A 331 10.62 3.05 3.11
CA THR A 331 10.70 2.34 1.83
C THR A 331 11.92 1.44 1.81
N MET A 332 11.81 0.24 1.22
CA MET A 332 12.94 -0.69 1.07
C MET A 332 13.56 -1.12 2.41
N TYR A 333 12.77 -1.26 3.47
CA TYR A 333 13.29 -1.65 4.78
C TYR A 333 13.54 -3.15 4.86
N TRP A 334 12.54 -3.95 4.49
CA TRP A 334 12.63 -5.41 4.52
C TRP A 334 13.04 -5.99 3.16
N ARG A 335 14.05 -6.85 3.17
CA ARG A 335 14.43 -7.71 2.05
C ARG A 335 13.53 -8.94 2.03
N VAL A 336 12.95 -9.21 0.86
CA VAL A 336 12.02 -10.33 0.65
C VAL A 336 12.36 -11.17 -0.56
N ASP A 337 11.72 -12.32 -0.66
CA ASP A 337 11.74 -13.18 -1.84
C ASP A 337 10.31 -13.53 -2.30
N LEU A 338 10.12 -13.66 -3.60
CA LEU A 338 8.84 -14.04 -4.22
C LEU A 338 8.98 -15.39 -4.93
N THR A 339 8.35 -16.42 -4.38
CA THR A 339 8.40 -17.79 -4.92
C THR A 339 7.08 -18.21 -5.58
N PRO A 340 7.09 -19.25 -6.43
CA PRO A 340 5.87 -19.76 -7.05
C PRO A 340 4.85 -20.33 -6.05
N SER A 341 3.57 -20.33 -6.42
CA SER A 341 2.52 -21.07 -5.70
C SER A 341 2.75 -22.57 -5.77
N PRO A 342 2.07 -23.38 -4.92
CA PRO A 342 2.07 -24.84 -5.07
C PRO A 342 1.62 -25.34 -6.45
N ALA A 343 0.82 -24.54 -7.18
CA ALA A 343 0.37 -24.84 -8.54
C ALA A 343 1.40 -24.43 -9.62
N GLY A 344 2.53 -23.82 -9.23
CA GLY A 344 3.61 -23.40 -10.14
C GLY A 344 3.46 -22.00 -10.71
N GLU A 345 2.43 -21.24 -10.32
CA GLU A 345 2.29 -19.84 -10.75
C GLU A 345 3.38 -18.98 -10.10
N PRO A 346 4.16 -18.20 -10.86
CA PRO A 346 5.30 -17.48 -10.31
C PRO A 346 4.86 -16.34 -9.38
N HIS A 347 5.73 -15.99 -8.43
CA HIS A 347 5.59 -14.81 -7.56
C HIS A 347 4.30 -14.74 -6.72
N ARG A 348 3.73 -15.89 -6.35
CA ARG A 348 2.49 -15.96 -5.55
C ARG A 348 2.71 -16.14 -4.05
N LEU A 349 3.93 -16.47 -3.63
CA LEU A 349 4.32 -16.59 -2.23
C LEU A 349 5.36 -15.53 -1.88
N LEU A 350 5.09 -14.73 -0.86
CA LEU A 350 6.02 -13.74 -0.32
C LEU A 350 6.69 -14.28 0.93
N ASN A 351 8.01 -14.33 0.92
CA ASN A 351 8.84 -14.85 2.00
C ASN A 351 9.66 -13.72 2.63
N CYS A 352 9.58 -13.60 3.95
CA CYS A 352 10.39 -12.67 4.72
C CYS A 352 10.62 -13.22 6.12
N ARG A 353 11.89 -13.47 6.46
CA ARG A 353 12.28 -13.87 7.81
C ARG A 353 12.79 -12.67 8.58
N LYS A 354 11.87 -11.94 9.23
CA LYS A 354 12.14 -10.82 10.13
C LYS A 354 12.89 -11.31 11.38
N ARG A 355 12.29 -11.20 12.56
CA ARG A 355 12.89 -11.59 13.85
C ARG A 355 12.36 -12.93 14.37
N GLN A 356 11.69 -13.73 13.54
CA GLN A 356 11.04 -14.97 13.97
C GLN A 356 12.04 -16.05 14.41
N ARG A 357 11.73 -16.72 15.53
CA ARG A 357 12.40 -17.94 15.97
C ARG A 357 11.76 -19.14 15.29
N LEU A 358 12.50 -19.84 14.42
CA LEU A 358 12.03 -21.08 13.82
C LEU A 358 12.35 -22.26 14.74
N HIS A 359 11.33 -23.03 15.11
CA HIS A 359 11.55 -24.31 15.80
C HIS A 359 12.16 -25.36 14.84
N PRO A 360 13.00 -26.28 15.34
CA PRO A 360 13.45 -27.42 14.55
C PRO A 360 12.25 -28.21 14.01
N GLY A 361 12.19 -28.40 12.68
CA GLY A 361 11.08 -29.09 11.99
C GLY A 361 10.00 -28.17 11.37
N HIS A 362 10.11 -26.85 11.51
CA HIS A 362 9.19 -25.93 10.81
C HIS A 362 9.41 -26.02 9.28
N PRO A 363 8.35 -26.08 8.42
CA PRO A 363 8.49 -26.22 6.97
C PRO A 363 9.35 -25.13 6.31
N ALA A 364 9.36 -23.93 6.90
CA ALA A 364 10.19 -22.80 6.44
C ALA A 364 11.64 -22.80 6.98
N ALA A 365 12.05 -23.79 7.78
CA ALA A 365 13.42 -23.88 8.32
C ALA A 365 14.49 -24.10 7.23
N GLY A 366 14.09 -24.52 6.03
CA GLY A 366 14.96 -24.70 4.86
C GLY A 366 14.60 -23.82 3.65
N ALA A 367 13.66 -22.87 3.78
CA ALA A 367 13.32 -21.95 2.70
C ALA A 367 14.43 -20.90 2.52
N ALA A 368 14.81 -20.60 1.27
CA ALA A 368 15.69 -19.48 0.96
C ALA A 368 15.01 -18.16 1.38
N GLY A 369 15.78 -17.25 1.98
CA GLY A 369 15.28 -16.09 2.74
C GLY A 369 15.87 -15.96 4.16
N SER A 370 16.91 -16.74 4.47
CA SER A 370 17.49 -16.94 5.81
C SER A 370 18.64 -16.00 6.19
N GLN A 371 18.97 -14.98 5.39
CA GLN A 371 20.04 -14.03 5.72
C GLN A 371 19.46 -12.62 5.81
N SER A 372 19.71 -11.98 6.98
CA SER A 372 19.09 -10.76 7.51
C SER A 372 18.00 -10.10 6.67
N ALA A 373 16.78 -10.05 7.20
CA ALA A 373 15.68 -9.42 6.46
C ALA A 373 15.78 -7.88 6.38
N LEU A 374 16.73 -7.21 7.02
CA LEU A 374 16.94 -5.78 6.79
C LEU A 374 17.99 -5.56 5.69
N TRP A 375 17.66 -4.72 4.72
CA TRP A 375 18.58 -4.33 3.64
C TRP A 375 19.91 -3.76 4.17
N ARG A 376 19.84 -2.90 5.20
CA ARG A 376 21.01 -2.32 5.86
C ARG A 376 21.93 -3.33 6.54
N ASP A 377 21.37 -4.42 7.09
CA ASP A 377 22.15 -5.46 7.76
C ASP A 377 22.87 -6.36 6.75
N ALA A 378 22.37 -6.40 5.51
CA ALA A 378 23.03 -7.04 4.36
C ALA A 378 24.13 -6.16 3.72
N GLY A 379 24.47 -5.01 4.33
CA GLY A 379 25.47 -4.08 3.79
C GLY A 379 24.93 -3.13 2.73
N GLU A 380 23.63 -3.11 2.51
CA GLU A 380 22.97 -2.33 1.48
C GLU A 380 21.86 -1.44 2.08
N PRO A 381 22.19 -0.47 2.94
CA PRO A 381 21.18 0.43 3.51
C PRO A 381 20.39 1.17 2.44
N GLU A 382 19.17 1.52 2.80
CA GLU A 382 18.17 2.21 1.97
C GLU A 382 18.72 3.56 1.49
N GLN A 383 19.56 4.20 2.33
CA GLN A 383 20.23 5.46 2.01
C GLN A 383 21.09 5.36 0.74
N HIS A 384 21.65 4.19 0.39
CA HIS A 384 22.42 4.02 -0.85
C HIS A 384 21.59 4.21 -2.13
N LEU A 385 20.26 4.19 -2.04
CA LEU A 385 19.36 4.56 -3.13
C LEU A 385 18.54 5.81 -2.82
N LEU A 386 17.94 5.90 -1.64
CA LEU A 386 16.97 6.95 -1.29
C LEU A 386 17.63 8.27 -0.84
N GLY A 387 18.92 8.26 -0.47
CA GLY A 387 19.61 9.44 0.11
C GLY A 387 19.27 9.73 1.58
N VAL A 388 18.28 9.01 2.12
CA VAL A 388 17.83 8.93 3.53
C VAL A 388 17.40 7.48 3.83
N GLN A 389 17.16 7.13 5.09
CA GLN A 389 16.70 5.79 5.47
C GLN A 389 15.84 5.82 6.74
N TYR A 390 15.10 4.74 6.99
CA TYR A 390 14.16 4.64 8.11
C TYR A 390 14.77 5.00 9.47
N ALA A 391 14.15 6.00 10.11
CA ALA A 391 14.52 6.56 11.41
C ALA A 391 13.59 6.14 12.56
N GLY A 392 12.40 5.62 12.22
CA GLY A 392 11.45 5.06 13.17
C GLY A 392 10.06 5.68 13.07
N ARG A 393 9.14 5.06 13.81
CA ARG A 393 7.76 5.48 13.96
C ARG A 393 7.62 6.90 14.53
N VAL A 394 6.62 7.62 14.03
CA VAL A 394 6.18 8.92 14.51
C VAL A 394 4.86 8.72 15.28
N PRO A 395 4.87 8.65 16.62
CA PRO A 395 3.69 8.27 17.41
C PRO A 395 2.53 9.26 17.29
N THR A 396 2.85 10.54 17.18
CA THR A 396 1.89 11.63 17.00
C THR A 396 2.37 12.50 15.85
N PRO A 397 1.51 12.88 14.89
CA PRO A 397 1.89 13.82 13.85
C PRO A 397 2.48 15.09 14.43
N VAL A 398 3.59 15.54 13.84
CA VAL A 398 4.24 16.81 14.15
C VAL A 398 4.42 17.63 12.88
N PRO A 399 4.71 18.93 12.98
CA PRO A 399 4.95 19.74 11.80
C PRO A 399 6.19 19.31 11.02
N MET A 400 6.13 19.38 9.70
CA MET A 400 7.32 19.35 8.84
C MET A 400 7.93 20.75 8.80
N VAL A 401 9.24 20.87 9.05
CA VAL A 401 9.96 22.15 9.05
C VAL A 401 10.67 22.30 7.71
N ALA A 402 10.23 23.27 6.90
CA ALA A 402 10.77 23.53 5.57
C ALA A 402 12.23 24.00 5.64
N ARG A 403 13.07 23.46 4.75
CA ARG A 403 14.50 23.77 4.60
C ARG A 403 14.88 23.98 3.15
N ASN A 404 15.93 24.77 2.93
CA ASN A 404 16.43 25.11 1.60
C ASN A 404 15.30 25.69 0.73
N THR A 405 14.50 26.62 1.28
CA THR A 405 13.29 27.17 0.63
C THR A 405 13.55 27.97 -0.65
N GLY A 406 14.81 28.33 -0.93
CA GLY A 406 15.23 28.85 -2.23
C GLY A 406 15.41 27.81 -3.34
N HIS A 407 15.27 26.51 -3.03
CA HIS A 407 15.36 25.42 -4.01
C HIS A 407 14.09 25.40 -4.90
N TRP A 408 14.26 25.09 -6.20
CA TRP A 408 13.18 25.12 -7.19
C TRP A 408 11.96 24.27 -6.83
N LEU A 409 12.16 23.20 -6.05
CA LEU A 409 11.05 22.38 -5.54
C LEU A 409 10.01 23.23 -4.79
N TRP A 410 10.46 24.22 -4.02
CA TRP A 410 9.61 25.09 -3.20
C TRP A 410 9.09 26.32 -3.94
N GLU A 411 9.41 26.49 -5.23
CA GLU A 411 9.02 27.66 -6.01
C GLU A 411 7.49 27.84 -6.04
N GLY A 412 7.01 29.07 -5.83
CA GLY A 412 5.57 29.38 -5.84
C GLY A 412 4.77 28.81 -4.67
N THR A 413 5.40 28.17 -3.68
CA THR A 413 4.72 27.72 -2.44
C THR A 413 4.56 28.84 -1.42
N GLY A 414 5.42 29.87 -1.47
CA GLY A 414 5.48 30.94 -0.47
C GLY A 414 6.17 30.54 0.84
N LEU A 415 6.67 29.29 0.96
CA LEU A 415 7.33 28.79 2.16
C LEU A 415 8.58 29.58 2.51
N GLN A 416 8.72 29.92 3.78
CA GLN A 416 9.94 30.52 4.35
C GLN A 416 10.82 29.48 5.04
N GLU A 417 12.11 29.76 5.12
CA GLU A 417 13.08 28.90 5.80
C GLU A 417 12.69 28.71 7.28
N GLY A 418 12.49 27.46 7.69
CA GLY A 418 12.04 27.11 9.03
C GLY A 418 10.52 27.20 9.24
N GLU A 419 9.72 27.50 8.22
CA GLU A 419 8.26 27.47 8.32
C GLU A 419 7.75 26.05 8.57
N GLU A 420 6.71 25.94 9.41
CA GLU A 420 6.12 24.69 9.84
C GLU A 420 4.85 24.35 9.07
N LEU A 421 4.83 23.15 8.49
CA LEU A 421 3.67 22.53 7.83
C LEU A 421 3.03 21.53 8.80
N ALA A 422 1.91 21.92 9.41
CA ALA A 422 1.27 21.14 10.48
C ALA A 422 0.93 19.70 10.05
N GLY A 423 1.26 18.73 10.90
CA GLY A 423 0.86 17.32 10.74
C GLY A 423 1.52 16.56 9.59
N LEU A 424 2.52 17.13 8.91
CA LEU A 424 3.18 16.50 7.76
C LEU A 424 4.31 15.52 8.09
N VAL A 425 4.68 15.37 9.36
CA VAL A 425 5.54 14.27 9.79
C VAL A 425 4.66 13.31 10.58
N ALA A 426 4.29 12.18 9.98
CA ALA A 426 3.29 11.28 10.54
C ALA A 426 3.54 9.82 10.15
N GLY A 427 3.10 8.90 11.01
CA GLY A 427 3.22 7.45 10.82
C GLY A 427 4.64 6.97 11.04
N GLU A 428 5.51 7.31 10.10
CA GLU A 428 6.92 6.92 10.06
C GLU A 428 7.78 8.03 9.43
N ALA A 429 9.07 8.02 9.76
CA ALA A 429 10.01 9.02 9.27
C ALA A 429 11.31 8.38 8.77
N ASP A 430 11.84 8.96 7.70
CA ASP A 430 13.20 8.69 7.21
C ASP A 430 14.12 9.87 7.51
N ARG A 431 15.42 9.60 7.59
CA ARG A 431 16.47 10.58 7.88
C ARG A 431 17.78 10.24 7.19
N TYR A 432 18.61 11.24 6.95
CA TYR A 432 20.03 11.08 6.66
C TYR A 432 20.82 10.58 7.88
N TYR A 433 21.70 9.62 7.62
CA TYR A 433 22.67 9.08 8.57
C TYR A 433 24.09 9.39 8.11
N PRO A 434 24.83 10.31 8.78
CA PRO A 434 26.17 10.73 8.35
C PRO A 434 27.25 9.65 8.33
N LYS A 435 27.03 8.53 9.02
CA LYS A 435 27.95 7.39 9.06
C LYS A 435 27.68 6.34 7.98
N VAL A 436 26.59 6.51 7.24
CA VAL A 436 26.24 5.67 6.09
C VAL A 436 26.61 6.45 4.85
N ALA A 437 27.21 5.78 3.86
CA ALA A 437 27.56 6.45 2.61
C ALA A 437 26.31 7.04 1.95
N LEU A 438 26.48 8.19 1.30
CA LEU A 438 25.48 8.72 0.40
C LEU A 438 25.61 8.01 -0.96
N PRO A 439 24.53 7.96 -1.75
CA PRO A 439 24.64 7.58 -3.15
C PRO A 439 25.56 8.57 -3.88
N ASP A 440 26.21 8.12 -4.95
CA ASP A 440 26.91 9.04 -5.84
C ASP A 440 25.93 10.08 -6.38
N HIS A 441 26.32 11.35 -6.30
CA HIS A 441 25.47 12.47 -6.68
C HIS A 441 26.29 13.66 -7.17
N THR A 442 25.70 14.45 -8.06
CA THR A 442 26.24 15.76 -8.48
C THR A 442 25.65 16.90 -7.66
N GLU A 443 24.43 16.73 -7.17
CA GLU A 443 23.67 17.70 -6.38
C GLU A 443 22.86 16.99 -5.30
N ARG A 444 22.69 17.61 -4.13
CA ARG A 444 21.85 17.09 -3.05
C ARG A 444 21.29 18.22 -2.19
N ALA A 445 20.02 18.09 -1.81
CA ALA A 445 19.34 18.96 -0.86
C ALA A 445 18.55 18.15 0.19
N LEU A 446 18.52 18.67 1.42
CA LEU A 446 17.55 18.29 2.44
C LEU A 446 16.50 19.39 2.52
N LEU A 447 15.30 19.08 2.06
CA LEU A 447 14.22 20.04 1.83
C LEU A 447 13.33 20.21 3.07
N ALA A 448 13.45 19.29 4.03
CA ALA A 448 12.88 19.42 5.36
C ALA A 448 13.83 18.82 6.41
N HIS A 449 13.76 19.33 7.63
CA HIS A 449 14.47 18.77 8.78
C HIS A 449 13.65 19.02 10.05
N SER A 450 12.88 18.00 10.44
CA SER A 450 11.75 18.15 11.36
C SER A 450 11.95 17.29 12.61
N PRO A 451 12.04 17.86 13.82
CA PRO A 451 12.21 17.08 15.04
C PRO A 451 10.91 16.38 15.43
N TYR A 452 11.01 15.14 15.91
CA TYR A 452 9.89 14.41 16.53
C TYR A 452 10.38 13.57 17.72
N ARG A 453 9.46 13.10 18.57
CA ARG A 453 9.78 12.17 19.66
C ARG A 453 9.34 10.78 19.28
N ASP A 454 10.26 9.80 19.38
CA ASP A 454 9.91 8.39 19.20
C ASP A 454 9.11 7.85 20.38
N THR A 455 8.68 6.58 20.31
CA THR A 455 7.94 5.90 21.38
C THR A 455 8.70 5.82 22.70
N ALA A 456 10.04 5.95 22.69
CA ALA A 456 10.88 6.00 23.88
C ALA A 456 11.14 7.45 24.37
N GLY A 457 10.46 8.45 23.79
CA GLY A 457 10.59 9.86 24.12
C GLY A 457 11.87 10.52 23.59
N ARG A 458 12.70 9.79 22.84
CA ARG A 458 13.97 10.28 22.30
C ARG A 458 13.70 11.17 21.11
N VAL A 459 14.46 12.27 21.01
CA VAL A 459 14.39 13.14 19.83
C VAL A 459 14.98 12.38 18.63
N ARG A 460 14.20 12.39 17.55
CA ARG A 460 14.52 11.90 16.22
C ARG A 460 14.20 13.02 15.23
N TYR A 461 14.55 12.81 13.97
CA TYR A 461 14.32 13.79 12.92
C TYR A 461 13.78 13.10 11.69
N GLN A 462 12.81 13.74 11.04
CA GLN A 462 12.38 13.43 9.69
C GLN A 462 13.08 14.38 8.72
N GLU A 463 13.45 13.87 7.55
CA GLU A 463 14.03 14.67 6.49
C GLU A 463 13.43 14.30 5.12
N THR A 464 13.13 15.33 4.33
CA THR A 464 12.78 15.20 2.91
C THR A 464 14.05 15.39 2.11
N SER A 465 14.40 14.45 1.22
CA SER A 465 15.65 14.48 0.49
C SER A 465 15.43 14.48 -1.02
N LEU A 466 16.28 15.22 -1.72
CA LEU A 466 16.40 15.18 -3.17
C LEU A 466 17.89 15.13 -3.53
N TYR A 467 18.28 14.27 -4.45
CA TYR A 467 19.60 14.32 -5.06
C TYR A 467 19.53 14.04 -6.56
N ARG A 468 20.57 14.46 -7.28
CA ARG A 468 20.77 14.16 -8.70
C ARG A 468 21.91 13.17 -8.87
N ALA A 469 21.63 12.01 -9.45
CA ALA A 469 22.62 10.98 -9.76
C ALA A 469 23.51 11.41 -10.94
N PRO A 470 24.71 10.81 -11.12
CA PRO A 470 25.60 11.11 -12.25
C PRO A 470 24.97 10.92 -13.63
N SER A 471 23.96 10.05 -13.75
CA SER A 471 23.16 9.84 -14.96
C SER A 471 22.26 11.04 -15.35
N GLY A 472 22.08 11.97 -14.41
CA GLY A 472 21.12 13.07 -14.48
C GLY A 472 19.77 12.77 -13.84
N ALA A 473 19.50 11.51 -13.43
CA ALA A 473 18.26 11.14 -12.75
C ALA A 473 18.14 11.83 -11.38
N TYR A 474 16.95 12.31 -11.05
CA TYR A 474 16.64 12.77 -9.71
C TYR A 474 16.07 11.63 -8.86
N VAL A 475 16.42 11.61 -7.58
CA VAL A 475 15.79 10.73 -6.61
C VAL A 475 15.24 11.57 -5.46
N PHE A 476 13.91 11.58 -5.34
CA PHE A 476 13.16 12.28 -4.30
C PHE A 476 12.63 11.27 -3.27
N ALA A 477 12.81 11.58 -1.98
CA ALA A 477 12.21 10.84 -0.88
C ALA A 477 11.52 11.81 0.09
N ALA A 478 10.20 11.66 0.23
CA ALA A 478 9.38 12.47 1.15
C ALA A 478 9.74 12.21 2.62
N GLY A 479 10.07 10.98 2.98
CA GLY A 479 10.45 10.59 4.33
C GLY A 479 9.32 10.73 5.36
N THR A 480 8.07 10.69 4.93
CA THR A 480 6.87 10.77 5.80
C THR A 480 5.68 10.06 5.15
N PHE A 481 4.78 9.44 5.93
CA PHE A 481 3.53 8.91 5.36
C PHE A 481 2.57 10.02 4.91
N ALA A 482 2.73 11.25 5.41
CA ALA A 482 1.77 12.33 5.18
C ALA A 482 1.80 12.94 3.78
N TRP A 483 2.80 12.62 2.94
CA TRP A 483 2.97 13.31 1.66
C TRP A 483 1.81 13.06 0.69
N SER A 484 1.48 11.80 0.39
CA SER A 484 0.36 11.47 -0.51
C SER A 484 -1.00 11.90 0.03
N PRO A 485 -1.33 11.73 1.33
CA PRO A 485 -2.52 12.34 1.93
C PRO A 485 -2.61 13.86 1.72
N ALA A 486 -1.49 14.59 1.79
CA ALA A 486 -1.48 16.03 1.55
C ALA A 486 -1.82 16.41 0.09
N LEU A 487 -1.82 15.46 -0.85
CA LEU A 487 -2.15 15.71 -2.24
C LEU A 487 -3.67 15.77 -2.50
N ASP A 488 -4.45 14.82 -1.98
CA ASP A 488 -5.89 14.78 -2.26
C ASP A 488 -6.78 14.32 -1.10
N ARG A 489 -6.24 14.00 0.08
CA ARG A 489 -7.05 13.46 1.18
C ARG A 489 -7.82 14.59 1.90
N PRO A 490 -9.16 14.60 1.85
CA PRO A 490 -10.01 15.52 2.61
C PRO A 490 -9.57 15.66 4.07
N GLY A 491 -9.40 16.91 4.51
CA GLY A 491 -8.96 17.24 5.87
C GLY A 491 -7.44 17.18 6.09
N HIS A 492 -6.68 16.69 5.11
CA HIS A 492 -5.21 16.56 5.19
C HIS A 492 -4.47 17.25 4.03
N THR A 493 -5.19 17.75 3.02
CA THR A 493 -4.59 18.42 1.87
C THR A 493 -3.79 19.66 2.26
N ASP A 494 -2.62 19.85 1.66
CA ASP A 494 -1.81 21.06 1.79
C ASP A 494 -1.41 21.58 0.39
N GLU A 495 -1.87 22.78 0.02
CA GLU A 495 -1.62 23.38 -1.30
C GLU A 495 -0.13 23.59 -1.58
N ARG A 496 0.69 23.80 -0.54
CA ARG A 496 2.15 23.96 -0.69
C ARG A 496 2.80 22.65 -1.07
N ILE A 497 2.35 21.52 -0.52
CA ILE A 497 2.81 20.19 -0.90
C ILE A 497 2.30 19.80 -2.29
N GLN A 498 1.06 20.15 -2.64
CA GLN A 498 0.56 19.97 -4.00
C GLN A 498 1.42 20.75 -5.01
N ARG A 499 1.72 22.03 -4.74
CA ARG A 499 2.60 22.85 -5.58
C ARG A 499 4.01 22.27 -5.66
N ALA A 500 4.61 21.87 -4.54
CA ALA A 500 5.95 21.29 -4.52
C ALA A 500 6.03 19.98 -5.32
N THR A 501 5.00 19.13 -5.22
CA THR A 501 4.91 17.89 -5.99
C THR A 501 4.70 18.18 -7.48
N ALA A 502 3.91 19.19 -7.84
CA ALA A 502 3.77 19.63 -9.23
C ALA A 502 5.11 20.14 -9.79
N ASN A 503 5.84 20.96 -9.02
CA ASN A 503 7.16 21.44 -9.42
C ASN A 503 8.12 20.28 -9.66
N LEU A 504 8.11 19.26 -8.78
CA LEU A 504 8.91 18.04 -8.95
C LEU A 504 8.58 17.36 -10.27
N LEU A 505 7.33 16.94 -10.47
CA LEU A 505 6.96 16.16 -11.65
C LEU A 505 7.13 16.95 -12.95
N ASP A 506 6.79 18.24 -12.96
CA ASP A 506 7.02 19.12 -14.11
C ASP A 506 8.49 19.22 -14.47
N HIS A 507 9.38 19.31 -13.48
CA HIS A 507 10.82 19.38 -13.70
C HIS A 507 11.33 18.08 -14.35
N LEU A 508 10.89 16.92 -13.84
CA LEU A 508 11.28 15.61 -14.38
C LEU A 508 10.77 15.39 -15.80
N CYS A 509 9.54 15.83 -16.11
CA CYS A 509 8.99 15.74 -17.46
C CYS A 509 9.68 16.70 -18.45
N LYS A 510 10.01 17.94 -18.04
CA LYS A 510 10.64 18.96 -18.90
C LYS A 510 12.10 18.66 -19.26
N GLU A 511 12.95 18.26 -18.30
CA GLU A 511 14.37 18.00 -18.58
C GLU A 511 14.59 16.85 -19.59
N GLY A 512 13.60 15.96 -19.72
CA GLY A 512 13.65 14.86 -20.66
C GLY A 512 13.42 15.24 -22.13
N ALA A 513 12.77 16.37 -22.42
CA ALA A 513 12.41 16.79 -23.78
C ALA A 513 13.63 17.12 -24.68
N GLY A 514 14.83 17.24 -24.11
CA GLY A 514 16.07 17.49 -24.84
C GLY A 514 16.87 16.25 -25.24
N ARG A 515 16.35 15.03 -25.02
CA ARG A 515 17.05 13.75 -25.30
C ARG A 515 16.39 12.89 -26.39
N SER A 516 15.72 13.49 -27.38
CA SER A 516 15.18 12.81 -28.57
C SER A 516 16.23 12.62 -29.66
#